data_AF-A0A376LQV0-F1
#
_entry.id   AF-A0A376LQV0-F1
#
_cell.length_a   1.000
_cell.length_b   1.000
_cell.length_c   1.000
_cell.angle_alpha   90.00
_cell.angle_beta   90.00
_cell.angle_gamma   90.00
#
_symmetry.space_group_name_H-M   'P 1'
#
loop_
_entity.id
_entity.type
_entity.pdbx_description
1 polymer ?
#
loop_
_entity_poly.entity_id
_entity_poly.type
_entity_poly.pdbx_seq_one_letter_code
_entity_poly.pdbx_strand_id
1 'polypeptide(L)'
;MPHKFKAYIAGFGSGKTWVGCGGICKGIWEHPSINQGYFAPTYPQIRDIFYPTVEEVAADWGLNVKINEGNKEVHFYYGRQYRGTTICRSMEKPQTIVGFKIGNALVDELDILPKEKARTAWRKIIARMRYKIDGLRNGIDVTTTPEGFKICLRAVC
;
A
#
# COMPACT_ATOMS: atom_id res chain seq x y z
N MET A 1 -18.63 -0.04 0.44
CA MET A 1 -18.62 1.36 0.95
C MET A 1 -17.62 2.20 0.15
N PRO A 2 -18.03 3.30 -0.50
CA PRO A 2 -17.23 4.04 -1.48
C PRO A 2 -16.58 5.31 -0.87
N HIS A 3 -15.72 5.18 0.14
CA HIS A 3 -14.99 6.33 0.71
C HIS A 3 -13.59 6.44 0.12
N LYS A 4 -13.13 7.63 -0.27
CA LYS A 4 -11.81 7.86 -0.92
C LYS A 4 -10.62 7.53 -0.02
N PHE A 5 -10.71 7.76 1.28
CA PHE A 5 -9.71 7.37 2.27
C PHE A 5 -10.34 6.38 3.24
N LYS A 6 -9.65 5.29 3.56
CA LYS A 6 -10.07 4.34 4.59
C LYS A 6 -8.92 4.18 5.59
N ALA A 7 -9.25 4.13 6.87
CA ALA A 7 -8.31 3.73 7.89
C ALA A 7 -8.81 2.44 8.54
N TYR A 8 -7.94 1.45 8.62
CA TYR A 8 -8.13 0.22 9.37
C TYR A 8 -7.21 0.27 10.59
N ILE A 9 -7.79 0.64 11.73
CA ILE A 9 -7.10 0.79 13.01
C ILE A 9 -7.43 -0.45 13.85
N ALA A 10 -6.42 -1.23 14.22
CA ALA A 10 -6.60 -2.41 15.07
C ALA A 10 -5.34 -2.68 15.90
N GLY A 11 -5.33 -3.62 16.86
CA GLY A 11 -4.14 -3.98 17.66
C GLY A 11 -3.13 -4.88 16.92
N PHE A 12 -1.92 -5.09 17.45
CA PHE A 12 -0.94 -6.03 16.89
C PHE A 12 -1.56 -7.42 16.63
N GLY A 13 -1.21 -8.10 15.53
CA GLY A 13 -1.71 -9.45 15.21
C GLY A 13 -3.14 -9.53 14.65
N SER A 14 -3.87 -8.42 14.49
CA SER A 14 -5.27 -8.42 14.00
C SER A 14 -5.46 -8.70 12.49
N GLY A 15 -4.41 -9.14 11.77
CA GLY A 15 -4.49 -9.43 10.33
C GLY A 15 -4.61 -8.21 9.40
N LYS A 16 -4.21 -7.01 9.84
CA LYS A 16 -4.36 -5.78 9.02
C LYS A 16 -3.60 -5.84 7.70
N THR A 17 -2.35 -6.29 7.76
CA THR A 17 -1.50 -6.40 6.58
C THR A 17 -2.06 -7.43 5.61
N TRP A 18 -2.60 -8.55 6.11
CA TRP A 18 -3.34 -9.51 5.29
C TRP A 18 -4.47 -8.79 4.57
N VAL A 19 -5.42 -8.19 5.30
CA VAL A 19 -6.60 -7.51 4.71
C VAL A 19 -6.18 -6.43 3.71
N GLY A 20 -5.12 -5.69 4.00
CA GLY A 20 -4.53 -4.70 3.10
C GLY A 20 -3.99 -5.33 1.80
N CYS A 21 -3.26 -6.43 1.89
CA CYS A 21 -2.83 -7.22 0.73
C CYS A 21 -4.02 -7.75 -0.08
N GLY A 22 -5.13 -8.13 0.58
CA GLY A 22 -6.37 -8.49 -0.08
C GLY A 22 -6.96 -7.31 -0.87
N GLY A 23 -6.89 -6.09 -0.33
CA GLY A 23 -7.24 -4.86 -1.03
C GLY A 23 -6.38 -4.60 -2.27
N ILE A 24 -5.07 -4.88 -2.19
CA ILE A 24 -4.14 -4.81 -3.33
C ILE A 24 -4.53 -5.83 -4.40
N CYS A 25 -4.73 -7.10 -4.02
CA CYS A 25 -5.12 -8.18 -4.95
C CYS A 25 -6.45 -7.87 -5.63
N LYS A 26 -7.43 -7.37 -4.88
CA LYS A 26 -8.69 -6.88 -5.41
C LYS A 26 -8.47 -5.77 -6.45
N GLY A 27 -7.65 -4.77 -6.14
CA GLY A 27 -7.33 -3.68 -7.06
C GLY A 27 -6.67 -4.17 -8.35
N ILE A 28 -5.82 -5.19 -8.26
CA ILE A 28 -5.17 -5.83 -9.42
C ILE A 28 -6.16 -6.68 -10.24
N TRP A 29 -7.18 -7.24 -9.60
CA TRP A 29 -8.27 -7.93 -10.30
C TRP A 29 -9.19 -6.96 -11.04
N GLU A 30 -9.64 -5.90 -10.37
CA GLU A 30 -10.58 -4.90 -10.90
C GLU A 30 -9.94 -3.96 -11.92
N HIS A 31 -8.67 -3.62 -11.75
CA HIS A 31 -7.95 -2.66 -12.59
C HIS A 31 -6.58 -3.20 -13.03
N PRO A 32 -6.53 -4.12 -14.02
CA PRO A 32 -5.28 -4.64 -14.57
C PRO A 32 -4.37 -3.52 -15.08
N SER A 33 -3.06 -3.72 -14.97
CA SER A 33 -2.01 -2.78 -15.39
C SER A 33 -1.98 -1.44 -14.64
N ILE A 34 -2.85 -1.25 -13.64
CA ILE A 34 -2.82 -0.08 -12.77
C ILE A 34 -1.98 -0.40 -11.54
N ASN A 35 -0.87 0.31 -11.41
CA ASN A 35 0.06 0.09 -10.32
C ASN A 35 -0.60 0.39 -8.96
N GLN A 36 -0.34 -0.45 -7.98
CA GLN A 36 -0.69 -0.21 -6.59
C GLN A 36 0.54 0.33 -5.85
N GLY A 37 0.35 0.94 -4.68
CA GLY A 37 1.44 1.39 -3.82
C GLY A 37 1.41 0.70 -2.46
N TYR A 38 2.58 0.30 -1.95
CA TYR A 38 2.74 -0.13 -0.56
C TYR A 38 3.79 0.76 0.13
N PHE A 39 3.42 1.31 1.28
CA PHE A 39 4.27 2.24 2.02
C PHE A 39 4.35 1.82 3.48
N ALA A 40 5.55 1.51 3.96
CA ALA A 40 5.82 1.19 5.37
C ALA A 40 6.89 2.14 5.93
N PRO A 41 7.07 2.23 7.27
CA PRO A 41 8.04 3.15 7.85
C PRO A 41 9.47 2.90 7.37
N THR A 42 9.89 1.64 7.25
CA THR A 42 11.23 1.24 6.82
C THR A 42 11.20 0.15 5.74
N TYR A 43 12.30 -0.02 4.99
CA TYR A 43 12.38 -1.09 3.98
C TYR A 43 12.48 -2.50 4.60
N PRO A 44 13.22 -2.73 5.70
CA PRO A 44 13.19 -4.02 6.39
C PRO A 44 11.77 -4.47 6.74
N GLN A 45 10.88 -3.58 7.19
CA GLN A 45 9.47 -3.93 7.43
C GLN A 45 8.74 -4.39 6.16
N ILE A 46 9.03 -3.77 5.01
CA ILE A 46 8.47 -4.23 3.73
C ILE A 46 8.96 -5.64 3.42
N ARG A 47 10.28 -5.88 3.53
CA ARG A 47 10.89 -7.17 3.22
C ARG A 47 10.42 -8.28 4.16
N ASP A 48 10.38 -7.99 5.45
CA ASP A 48 10.17 -9.00 6.50
C ASP A 48 8.68 -9.26 6.77
N ILE A 49 7.79 -8.31 6.45
CA ILE A 49 6.35 -8.41 6.74
C ILE A 49 5.54 -8.46 5.45
N PHE A 50 5.68 -7.44 4.59
CA PHE A 50 4.80 -7.30 3.42
C PHE A 50 5.07 -8.35 2.35
N TYR A 51 6.32 -8.60 1.99
CA TYR A 51 6.67 -9.58 0.95
C TYR A 51 6.16 -11.00 1.24
N PRO A 52 6.39 -11.60 2.42
CA PRO A 52 5.81 -12.91 2.72
C PRO A 52 4.28 -12.87 2.75
N THR A 53 3.69 -11.83 3.35
CA THR A 53 2.23 -11.71 3.44
C THR A 53 1.58 -11.57 2.07
N VAL A 54 2.11 -10.73 1.18
CA VAL A 54 1.51 -10.50 -0.14
C VAL A 54 1.61 -11.72 -1.04
N GLU A 55 2.65 -12.55 -0.87
CA GLU A 55 2.79 -13.81 -1.57
C GLU A 55 1.72 -14.82 -1.17
N GLU A 56 1.53 -15.03 0.15
CA GLU A 56 0.46 -15.88 0.70
C GLU A 56 -0.91 -15.41 0.24
N VAL A 57 -1.19 -14.11 0.40
CA VAL A 57 -2.47 -13.50 0.03
C VAL A 57 -2.73 -13.59 -1.47
N ALA A 58 -1.72 -13.35 -2.29
CA ALA A 58 -1.86 -13.46 -3.73
C ALA A 58 -2.21 -14.90 -4.14
N ALA A 59 -1.56 -15.89 -3.53
CA ALA A 59 -1.84 -17.30 -3.80
C ALA A 59 -3.30 -17.66 -3.48
N ASP A 60 -3.83 -17.21 -2.35
CA ASP A 60 -5.24 -17.40 -1.97
C ASP A 60 -6.23 -16.74 -2.96
N TRP A 61 -5.80 -15.67 -3.62
CA TRP A 61 -6.56 -14.98 -4.66
C TRP A 61 -6.29 -15.53 -6.08
N GLY A 62 -5.58 -16.66 -6.19
CA GLY A 62 -5.24 -17.31 -7.46
C GLY A 62 -4.19 -16.57 -8.28
N LEU A 63 -3.41 -15.67 -7.68
CA LEU A 63 -2.35 -14.90 -8.31
C LEU A 63 -0.97 -15.45 -7.94
N ASN A 64 -0.02 -15.31 -8.85
CA ASN A 64 1.40 -15.56 -8.62
C ASN A 64 2.12 -14.21 -8.49
N VAL A 65 3.03 -14.09 -7.53
CA VAL A 65 3.85 -12.88 -7.38
C VAL A 65 5.31 -13.14 -7.72
N LYS A 66 5.97 -12.11 -8.25
CA LYS A 66 7.41 -12.04 -8.40
C LYS A 66 7.90 -10.81 -7.67
N ILE A 67 8.62 -11.02 -6.58
CA ILE A 67 9.20 -9.94 -5.78
C ILE A 67 10.54 -9.55 -6.41
N ASN A 68 10.70 -8.26 -6.71
CA ASN A 68 11.96 -7.69 -7.15
C ASN A 68 12.44 -6.70 -6.09
N GLU A 69 13.29 -7.18 -5.19
CA GLU A 69 13.81 -6.37 -4.08
C GLU A 69 14.66 -5.18 -4.54
N GLY A 70 15.42 -5.33 -5.63
CA GLY A 70 16.24 -4.26 -6.18
C GLY A 70 15.41 -3.08 -6.66
N ASN A 71 14.33 -3.37 -7.39
CA ASN A 71 13.38 -2.36 -7.89
C ASN A 71 12.37 -1.92 -6.81
N LYS A 72 12.26 -2.70 -5.73
CA LYS A 72 11.28 -2.53 -4.65
C LYS A 72 9.87 -2.59 -5.21
N GLU A 73 9.60 -3.67 -5.93
CA GLU A 73 8.35 -3.90 -6.65
C GLU A 73 7.91 -5.35 -6.48
N VAL A 74 6.59 -5.55 -6.45
CA VAL A 74 5.97 -6.88 -6.48
C VAL A 74 5.11 -6.95 -7.72
N HIS A 75 5.46 -7.85 -8.63
CA HIS A 75 4.78 -8.03 -9.92
C HIS A 75 3.79 -9.19 -9.78
N PHE A 76 2.54 -8.97 -10.19
CA PHE A 76 1.45 -9.94 -10.04
C PHE A 76 1.09 -10.55 -11.39
N TYR A 77 0.79 -11.84 -11.38
CA TYR A 77 0.47 -12.63 -12.54
C TYR A 77 -0.73 -13.54 -12.26
N TYR A 78 -1.50 -13.84 -13.30
CA TYR A 78 -2.45 -14.95 -13.31
C TYR A 78 -1.94 -15.98 -14.31
N GLY A 79 -1.35 -17.07 -13.81
CA GLY A 79 -0.55 -17.97 -14.65
C GLY A 79 0.60 -17.21 -15.32
N ARG A 80 0.56 -17.09 -16.65
CA ARG A 80 1.58 -16.34 -17.44
C ARG A 80 1.19 -14.88 -17.73
N GLN A 81 -0.04 -14.48 -17.44
CA GLN A 81 -0.54 -13.15 -17.77
C GLN A 81 -0.13 -12.15 -16.69
N TYR A 82 0.60 -11.10 -17.06
CA TYR A 82 0.89 -9.98 -16.17
C TYR A 82 -0.40 -9.22 -15.83
N ARG A 83 -0.59 -8.93 -14.54
CA ARG A 83 -1.80 -8.29 -13.99
C ARG A 83 -1.54 -6.90 -13.45
N GLY A 84 -0.37 -6.64 -12.86
CA GLY A 84 -0.07 -5.34 -12.29
C GLY A 84 1.17 -5.37 -11.40
N THR A 85 1.58 -4.20 -10.92
CA THR A 85 2.72 -4.06 -10.02
C THR A 85 2.32 -3.29 -8.78
N THR A 86 2.79 -3.75 -7.63
CA THR A 86 2.79 -2.96 -6.40
C THR A 86 4.17 -2.35 -6.19
N ILE A 87 4.24 -1.03 -6.20
CA ILE A 87 5.46 -0.26 -5.98
C ILE A 87 5.63 -0.05 -4.48
N CYS A 88 6.76 -0.51 -3.94
CA CYS A 88 7.05 -0.46 -2.51
C CYS A 88 8.02 0.68 -2.19
N ARG A 89 7.68 1.57 -1.25
CA ARG A 89 8.59 2.63 -0.81
C ARG A 89 8.56 2.80 0.70
N SER A 90 9.74 3.01 1.28
CA SER A 90 9.88 3.36 2.68
C SER A 90 9.52 4.83 2.93
N MET A 91 8.75 5.08 3.98
CA MET A 91 8.41 6.43 4.45
C MET A 91 9.52 7.07 5.30
N GLU A 92 10.55 6.32 5.67
CA GLU A 92 11.79 6.85 6.24
C GLU A 92 12.50 7.78 5.23
N LYS A 93 12.36 7.50 3.94
CA LYS A 93 12.95 8.30 2.86
C LYS A 93 11.86 8.85 1.93
N PRO A 94 10.99 9.79 2.38
CA PRO A 94 9.87 10.30 1.58
C PRO A 94 10.31 10.87 0.23
N GLN A 95 11.53 11.39 0.12
CA GLN A 95 12.13 11.89 -1.12
C GLN A 95 12.11 10.86 -2.27
N THR A 96 12.10 9.56 -1.95
CA THR A 96 12.05 8.47 -2.94
C THR A 96 10.64 8.19 -3.49
N ILE A 97 9.60 8.80 -2.90
CA ILE A 97 8.19 8.68 -3.32
C ILE A 97 7.92 9.68 -4.46
N VAL A 98 8.63 9.51 -5.58
CA VAL A 98 8.57 10.36 -6.78
C VAL A 98 8.75 9.54 -8.06
N GLY A 99 8.29 10.07 -9.20
CA GLY A 99 8.57 9.49 -10.51
C GLY A 99 7.67 8.33 -10.94
N PHE A 100 6.58 8.04 -10.21
CA PHE A 100 5.63 6.97 -10.58
C PHE A 100 4.18 7.38 -10.34
N LYS A 101 3.25 6.58 -10.87
CA LYS A 101 1.80 6.73 -10.68
C LYS A 101 1.24 5.46 -10.03
N ILE A 102 0.26 5.63 -9.16
CA ILE A 102 -0.48 4.52 -8.51
C ILE A 102 -1.98 4.79 -8.56
N GLY A 103 -2.78 3.74 -8.64
CA GLY A 103 -4.24 3.77 -8.62
C GLY A 103 -4.84 3.52 -7.25
N ASN A 104 -4.16 2.82 -6.34
CA ASN A 104 -4.45 2.85 -4.90
C ASN A 104 -3.16 2.73 -4.09
N ALA A 105 -3.24 2.98 -2.79
CA ALA A 105 -2.13 2.82 -1.86
C ALA A 105 -2.57 2.13 -0.57
N LEU A 106 -1.73 1.24 -0.07
CA LEU A 106 -1.74 0.77 1.31
C LEU A 106 -0.60 1.47 2.07
N VAL A 107 -0.95 2.18 3.13
CA VAL A 107 0.00 2.92 3.97
C VAL A 107 -0.03 2.34 5.37
N ASP A 108 1.06 1.68 5.74
CA ASP A 108 1.20 0.94 6.99
C ASP A 108 1.98 1.74 8.03
N GLU A 109 1.55 1.67 9.29
CA GLU A 109 2.21 2.23 10.47
C GLU A 109 2.62 3.72 10.32
N LEU A 110 1.77 4.53 9.67
CA LEU A 110 2.04 5.95 9.39
C LEU A 110 2.30 6.77 10.66
N ASP A 111 1.69 6.39 11.77
CA ASP A 111 1.76 7.04 13.08
C ASP A 111 3.04 6.77 13.87
N ILE A 112 3.81 5.74 13.50
CA ILE A 112 5.17 5.51 14.05
C ILE A 112 6.11 6.65 13.66
N LEU A 113 5.87 7.32 12.53
CA LEU A 113 6.73 8.39 12.05
C LEU A 113 6.52 9.70 12.83
N PRO A 114 7.58 10.52 13.01
CA PRO A 114 7.42 11.89 13.48
C PRO A 114 6.42 12.66 12.60
N LYS A 115 5.59 13.50 13.24
CA LYS A 115 4.44 14.17 12.60
C LYS A 115 4.74 14.86 11.27
N GLU A 116 5.81 15.64 11.20
CA GLU A 116 6.17 16.35 9.96
C GLU A 116 6.64 15.40 8.85
N LYS A 117 7.28 14.29 9.23
CA LYS A 117 7.71 13.24 8.29
C LYS A 117 6.51 12.46 7.76
N ALA A 118 5.58 12.07 8.64
CA ALA A 118 4.31 11.45 8.27
C ALA A 118 3.52 12.35 7.29
N ARG A 119 3.41 13.65 7.59
CA ARG A 119 2.73 14.63 6.71
C ARG A 119 3.40 14.75 5.35
N THR A 120 4.74 14.73 5.30
CA THR A 120 5.50 14.80 4.07
C THR A 120 5.33 13.55 3.22
N ALA A 121 5.40 12.37 3.84
CA ALA A 121 5.14 11.08 3.18
C ALA A 121 3.72 11.05 2.62
N TRP A 122 2.72 11.37 3.43
CA TRP A 122 1.31 11.42 3.04
C TRP A 122 1.06 12.30 1.81
N ARG A 123 1.57 13.54 1.81
CA ARG A 123 1.46 14.46 0.66
C ARG A 123 2.09 13.89 -0.60
N LYS A 124 3.26 13.25 -0.48
CA LYS A 124 3.94 12.64 -1.63
C LYS A 124 3.19 11.43 -2.16
N ILE A 125 2.59 10.60 -1.30
CA ILE A 125 1.77 9.45 -1.68
C ILE A 125 0.52 9.91 -2.45
N ILE A 126 -0.23 10.86 -1.91
CA ILE A 126 -1.40 11.45 -2.61
C ILE A 126 -0.98 12.01 -3.97
N ALA A 127 0.19 12.65 -4.06
CA ALA A 127 0.67 13.21 -5.32
C ALA A 127 1.02 12.15 -6.39
N ARG A 128 1.02 10.84 -6.08
CA ARG A 128 1.17 9.73 -7.04
C ARG A 128 -0.17 9.23 -7.57
N MET A 129 -1.28 9.61 -6.94
CA MET A 129 -2.65 9.26 -7.36
C MET A 129 -3.10 10.16 -8.50
N ARG A 130 -2.65 9.83 -9.72
CA ARG A 130 -2.83 10.67 -10.91
C ARG A 130 -3.57 9.96 -12.05
N TYR A 131 -3.99 8.72 -11.87
CA TYR A 131 -4.75 8.03 -12.89
C TYR A 131 -6.14 8.66 -13.03
N LYS A 132 -6.54 8.97 -14.26
CA LYS A 132 -7.89 9.41 -14.63
C LYS A 132 -8.53 8.29 -15.42
N ILE A 133 -9.10 7.32 -14.71
CA ILE A 133 -9.73 6.13 -15.29
C ILE A 133 -11.11 6.02 -14.67
N ASP A 134 -12.11 5.77 -15.51
CA ASP A 134 -13.48 5.63 -15.04
C ASP A 134 -13.61 4.40 -14.13
N GLY A 135 -14.35 4.56 -13.03
CA GLY A 135 -14.45 3.54 -11.97
C GLY A 135 -13.23 3.39 -11.05
N LEU A 136 -12.07 4.00 -11.36
CA LEU A 136 -10.90 3.94 -10.48
C LEU A 136 -11.01 4.96 -9.33
N ARG A 137 -11.10 4.44 -8.10
CA ARG A 137 -11.25 5.24 -6.88
C ARG A 137 -10.10 6.23 -6.62
N ASN A 138 -8.85 5.87 -6.92
CA ASN A 138 -7.67 6.55 -6.38
C ASN A 138 -7.69 6.59 -4.85
N GLY A 139 -7.80 5.41 -4.22
CA GLY A 139 -7.99 5.28 -2.77
C GLY A 139 -6.71 5.03 -1.99
N ILE A 140 -6.62 5.59 -0.77
CA ILE A 140 -5.62 5.19 0.22
C ILE A 140 -6.31 4.40 1.32
N ASP A 141 -5.76 3.24 1.64
CA ASP A 141 -6.11 2.45 2.81
C ASP A 141 -4.94 2.55 3.80
N VAL A 142 -5.20 3.01 5.02
CA VAL A 142 -4.18 3.23 6.06
C VAL A 142 -4.32 2.15 7.13
N THR A 143 -3.25 1.44 7.44
CA THR A 143 -3.19 0.47 8.54
C THR A 143 -2.29 1.01 9.64
N THR A 144 -2.73 0.94 10.89
CA THR A 144 -1.99 1.46 12.05
C THR A 144 -2.29 0.64 13.29
N THR A 145 -1.30 0.48 14.18
CA THR A 145 -1.48 -0.02 15.53
C THR A 145 -1.60 1.14 16.53
N PRO A 146 -2.62 1.15 17.41
CA PRO A 146 -2.83 2.27 18.33
C PRO A 146 -1.87 2.22 19.52
N GLU A 147 -0.57 2.30 19.27
CA GLU A 147 0.43 2.56 20.33
C GLU A 147 0.71 4.07 20.47
N GLY A 148 0.26 4.90 19.51
CA GLY A 148 0.51 6.34 19.50
C GLY A 148 -0.67 7.18 19.00
N PHE A 149 -1.59 7.53 19.90
CA PHE A 149 -2.70 8.49 19.68
C PHE A 149 -2.22 9.88 19.19
N LYS A 150 -1.82 10.07 17.92
CA LYS A 150 -1.44 11.43 17.46
C LYS A 150 -1.87 11.86 16.06
N ILE A 151 -2.16 10.99 15.07
CA ILE A 151 -2.36 11.46 13.68
C ILE A 151 -3.53 10.84 12.90
N CYS A 152 -3.81 9.54 13.02
CA CYS A 152 -4.79 8.88 12.14
C CYS A 152 -6.24 9.44 12.25
N LEU A 153 -6.59 10.07 13.38
CA LEU A 153 -7.91 10.69 13.57
C LEU A 153 -8.11 12.04 12.85
N ARG A 154 -7.04 12.69 12.35
CA ARG A 154 -7.15 14.04 11.75
C ARG A 154 -6.81 14.12 10.25
N ALA A 155 -6.26 13.05 9.67
CA ALA A 155 -5.88 13.02 8.24
C ALA A 155 -6.94 12.34 7.34
N VAL A 156 -7.95 11.71 7.94
CA VAL A 156 -9.02 10.97 7.25
C VAL A 156 -10.34 11.75 7.22
N CYS A 157 -10.38 12.94 7.81
CA CYS A 157 -11.47 13.92 7.68
C CYS A 157 -11.06 15.06 6.74
#